data_AF-A0A8S9ZFB3-F1
#
_entry.id   AF-A0A8S9ZFB3-F1
#
_cell.length_a   1.000
_cell.length_b   1.000
_cell.length_c   1.000
_cell.angle_alpha   90.00
_cell.angle_beta   90.00
_cell.angle_gamma   90.00
#
_symmetry.space_group_name_H-M   'P 1'
#
loop_
_entity.id
_entity.type
_entity.pdbx_description
1 polymer ?
#
loop_
_entity_poly.entity_id
_entity_poly.type
_entity_poly.pdbx_seq_one_letter_code
_entity_poly.pdbx_strand_id
1 'polypeptide(L)' 'MVHAALQWQQTFCPQAKYVMKTDDDTVVHLERLDFWINIKFDIDLEENNPATCWGTALINTEPIREKKHKW' A
#
# COMPACT_ATOMS: atom_id res chain seq x y z
N MET A 1 -0.80 -14.60 -4.39
CA MET A 1 -0.72 -13.59 -5.47
C MET A 1 0.03 -12.31 -5.07
N VAL A 2 -0.01 -11.88 -3.80
CA VAL A 2 0.67 -10.64 -3.34
C VAL A 2 2.18 -10.64 -3.62
N HIS A 3 2.89 -11.74 -3.35
CA HIS A 3 4.33 -11.83 -3.63
C HIS A 3 4.68 -11.75 -5.12
N ALA A 4 3.87 -12.37 -5.98
CA ALA A 4 4.12 -12.36 -7.42
C ALA A 4 4.01 -10.95 -8.02
N ALA A 5 3.03 -10.15 -7.56
CA ALA A 5 2.86 -8.77 -8.02
C ALA A 5 4.05 -7.87 -7.63
N LEU A 6 4.55 -8.02 -6.39
CA LEU A 6 5.72 -7.26 -5.93
C LEU A 6 7.01 -7.70 -6.65
N GLN A 7 7.21 -9.00 -6.86
CA GLN A 7 8.34 -9.51 -7.65
C GLN A 7 8.30 -8.99 -9.10
N TRP A 8 7.12 -8.97 -9.72
CA TRP A 8 6.94 -8.42 -11.05
C TRP A 8 7.31 -6.93 -11.09
N GLN A 9 6.79 -6.13 -10.15
CA GLN A 9 7.09 -4.70 -10.08
C GLN A 9 8.59 -4.45 -9.91
N GLN A 10 9.26 -5.21 -9.04
CA GLN A 10 10.70 -5.10 -8.85
C GLN A 10 11.50 -5.48 -10.11
N THR A 11 11.00 -6.43 -10.90
CA THR A 11 11.68 -6.91 -12.11
C THR A 11 11.49 -5.95 -13.29
N PHE A 12 10.28 -5.45 -13.49
CA PHE A 12 9.88 -4.75 -14.72
C PHE A 12 9.61 -3.26 -14.53
N CYS A 13 9.40 -2.79 -13.30
CA CYS A 13 9.18 -1.38 -12.98
C CYS A 13 9.93 -0.93 -11.70
N PRO A 14 11.25 -1.19 -11.60
CA PRO A 14 12.01 -0.96 -10.35
C PRO A 14 12.14 0.53 -9.95
N GLN A 15 11.95 1.45 -10.89
CA GLN A 15 12.11 2.89 -10.67
C GLN A 15 10.80 3.61 -10.31
N ALA A 16 9.69 2.88 -10.17
CA ALA A 16 8.45 3.47 -9.71
C ALA A 16 8.66 4.08 -8.31
N LYS A 17 8.44 5.40 -8.18
CA LYS A 17 8.55 6.11 -6.90
C LYS A 17 7.51 5.61 -5.89
N TYR A 18 6.32 5.24 -6.38
CA TYR A 18 5.21 4.76 -5.57
C TYR A 18 4.56 3.53 -6.19
N VAL A 19 4.07 2.64 -5.34
CA VAL A 19 3.25 1.49 -5.72
C VAL A 19 1.99 1.48 -4.88
N MET A 20 0.82 1.56 -5.51
CA MET A 20 -0.47 1.41 -4.85
C MET A 20 -1.06 0.04 -5.19
N LYS A 21 -1.30 -0.77 -4.16
CA LYS A 21 -2.07 -2.02 -4.28
C LYS A 21 -3.50 -1.74 -3.85
N THR A 22 -4.46 -2.16 -4.66
CA THR A 22 -5.88 -2.07 -4.35
C THR A 22 -6.63 -3.26 -4.96
N ASP A 23 -7.85 -3.52 -4.49
CA ASP A 23 -8.70 -4.58 -5.03
C ASP A 23 -9.48 -4.06 -6.26
N ASP A 24 -10.00 -4.96 -7.10
CA ASP A 24 -10.69 -4.60 -8.36
C ASP A 24 -12.09 -4.00 -8.15
N ASP A 25 -12.61 -4.09 -6.93
CA ASP A 25 -13.87 -3.51 -6.47
C ASP A 25 -13.70 -2.17 -5.73
N THR A 26 -12.52 -1.56 -5.83
CA THR A 26 -12.21 -0.29 -5.18
C THR A 26 -12.25 0.90 -6.16
N VAL A 27 -12.64 2.07 -5.66
CA VAL A 27 -12.58 3.33 -6.40
C VAL A 27 -11.47 4.20 -5.83
N VAL A 28 -10.54 4.64 -6.69
CA VAL A 28 -9.44 5.53 -6.30
C VAL A 28 -9.64 6.93 -6.87
N HIS A 29 -9.58 7.93 -6.00
CA HIS A 29 -9.63 9.33 -6.39
C HIS A 29 -8.21 9.84 -6.73
N LEU A 30 -7.81 9.74 -8.00
CA LEU A 30 -6.44 10.00 -8.43
C LEU A 30 -5.94 11.43 -8.13
N GLU A 31 -6.77 12.46 -8.30
CA GLU A 31 -6.37 13.85 -7.98
C GLU A 31 -6.06 14.03 -6.48
N ARG A 32 -6.78 13.30 -5.63
CA ARG A 32 -6.55 13.33 -4.19
C ARG A 32 -5.29 12.55 -3.83
N LEU A 33 -5.00 11.46 -4.55
CA LEU A 33 -3.75 10.73 -4.39
C LEU A 33 -2.55 11.63 -4.74
N ASP A 34 -2.62 12.36 -5.84
CA ASP A 34 -1.57 13.32 -6.24
C ASP A 34 -1.38 14.44 -5.21
N PHE A 35 -2.48 14.98 -4.68
CA PHE A 35 -2.44 15.92 -3.57
C PHE A 35 -1.67 15.35 -2.36
N TRP A 36 -1.95 14.12 -1.94
CA TRP A 36 -1.25 13.48 -0.81
C TRP A 36 0.21 13.13 -1.08
N ILE A 37 0.55 12.78 -2.33
CA ILE A 37 1.94 12.57 -2.73
C ILE A 37 2.76 13.81 -2.42
N ASN A 38 2.30 14.97 -2.90
CA ASN A 38 3.03 16.22 -2.82
C ASN A 38 3.14 16.78 -1.40
N ILE A 39 2.09 16.66 -0.59
CA ILE A 39 2.07 17.30 0.74
C ILE A 39 2.51 16.40 1.88
N LYS A 40 2.60 15.08 1.64
CA LYS A 40 2.87 14.11 2.70
C LYS A 40 3.83 13.02 2.29
N PHE A 41 3.56 12.27 1.22
CA PHE A 41 4.33 11.07 0.96
C PHE A 41 5.78 11.37 0.56
N ASP A 42 5.99 12.45 -0.21
CA ASP A 42 7.32 12.92 -0.58
C ASP A 42 8.11 13.35 0.68
N ILE A 43 7.49 14.12 1.57
CA ILE A 43 8.09 14.59 2.83
C ILE A 43 8.44 13.41 3.73
N ASP A 44 7.47 12.52 3.98
CA ASP A 44 7.63 11.34 4.82
C ASP A 44 8.74 10.42 4.28
N LEU A 45 8.90 10.31 2.96
CA LEU A 45 9.94 9.50 2.32
C LEU A 45 11.34 10.09 2.51
N GLU A 46 11.48 11.41 2.40
CA GLU A 46 12.73 12.13 2.66
C GLU A 46 13.16 12.02 4.13
N GLU A 47 12.20 12.12 5.06
CA GLU A 47 12.47 12.09 6.50
C GLU A 47 12.73 10.67 7.05
N ASN A 48 12.04 9.64 6.51
CA ASN A 48 11.99 8.31 7.14
C ASN A 48 12.59 7.15 6.32
N ASN A 49 13.15 7.44 5.13
CA ASN A 49 13.97 6.57 4.26
C ASN A 49 14.05 5.05 4.62
N PRO A 50 13.78 4.08 3.72
CA PRO A 50 12.90 4.06 2.54
C PRO A 50 11.68 3.13 2.75
N ALA A 51 11.44 2.64 3.97
CA ALA A 51 10.40 1.63 4.25
C ALA A 51 9.08 2.29 4.68
N THR A 52 8.57 3.24 3.90
CA THR A 52 7.33 3.94 4.22
C THR A 52 6.14 3.28 3.54
N CYS A 53 5.11 2.95 4.31
CA CYS A 53 3.84 2.42 3.83
C CYS A 53 2.70 3.24 4.42
N TRP A 54 1.72 3.61 3.60
CA TRP A 54 0.55 4.35 4.03
C TRP A 54 -0.72 3.52 3.82
N GLY A 55 -1.64 3.65 4.76
CA GLY A 55 -2.92 2.94 4.75
C GLY A 55 -3.39 2.64 6.17
N THR A 56 -4.45 1.84 6.27
CA THR A 56 -4.94 1.36 7.56
C THR A 56 -4.08 0.20 8.03
N ALA A 57 -3.31 0.41 9.10
CA ALA A 57 -2.58 -0.65 9.79
C ALA A 57 -3.44 -1.23 10.91
N LEU A 58 -3.64 -2.55 10.89
CA LEU A 58 -4.27 -3.28 11.98
C LEU A 58 -3.17 -3.79 12.92
N ILE A 59 -3.07 -3.19 14.12
CA ILE A 59 -2.02 -3.47 15.10
C ILE A 59 -2.61 -4.30 16.23
N ASN A 60 -1.85 -5.28 16.74
CA ASN A 60 -2.26 -6.17 17.84
C ASN A 60 -3.56 -6.94 17.55
N THR A 61 -3.77 -7.33 16.28
CA THR A 61 -4.91 -8.18 15.90
C THR A 61 -4.54 -9.65 16.03
N GLU A 62 -5.50 -10.44 16.51
CA GLU A 62 -5.33 -11.88 16.73
C GLU A 62 -6.12 -12.69 15.68
N PRO A 63 -5.75 -13.95 15.43
CA PRO A 63 -6.49 -14.82 14.52
C PRO A 63 -7.94 -15.00 14.98
N ILE A 64 -8.87 -14.82 14.06
CA ILE A 64 -10.28 -15.06 14.31
C ILE A 64 -10.53 -16.58 14.19
N ARG A 65 -11.03 -17.19 15.26
CA ARG A 65 -11.20 -18.66 15.35
C ARG A 65 -12.65 -19.11 15.18
N GLU A 66 -13.56 -18.19 14.91
CA GLU A 66 -14.96 -18.48 14.70
C GLU A 66 -15.19 -19.07 13.29
N LYS A 67 -15.76 -20.28 13.22
CA LYS A 67 -15.95 -21.00 11.94
C LYS A 67 -16.87 -20.32 10.93
N LYS A 68 -17.76 -19.43 11.40
CA LYS A 68 -18.71 -18.70 10.54
C LYS A 68 -18.13 -17.37 10.06
N HIS A 69 -16.98 -16.97 10.58
CA HIS A 69 -16.35 -15.73 10.19
C HIS A 69 -15.68 -15.87 8.81
N LYS A 70 -15.72 -14.80 8.01
CA LYS A 70 -15.15 -14.78 6.65
C LYS A 70 -13.62 -14.91 6.64
N TRP A 71 -12.98 -14.40 7.69
CA TRP A 71 -11.53 -14.27 7.85
C TRP A 71 -11.01 -15.09 9.02
#